data_AF-A0AAD5HDK6-F1
#
_entry.id   AF-A0AAD5HDK6-F1
#
_cell.length_a   1.000
_cell.length_b   1.000
_cell.length_c   1.000
_cell.angle_alpha   90.00
_cell.angle_beta   90.00
_cell.angle_gamma   90.00
#
_symmetry.space_group_name_H-M   'P 1'
#
loop_
_entity.id
_entity.type
_entity.pdbx_description
1 polymer ?
#
loop_
_entity_poly.entity_id
_entity_poly.type
_entity_poly.pdbx_seq_one_letter_code
_entity_poly.pdbx_strand_id
1 'polypeptide(L)'
;MGTRAPSDQQTKLIEAAAAAKVPFILPNEFGGDNANVVSREDVFVNAAKTQYRDHIEKLGVSSWIGICTGFWYEFSLGLGNYGIDIKNRSVTFFDDGNTRITTSTFPQVGRGVAQLLSLKVSPDNEQDTTPCLSNYKNKFAYIGSFTVNQREMLDSVMRVTNTTEQDWKIQSRPIQDIYDEASQKLQKGDYSALVTVLYSRSFFKDNAGNTALTRGLDSDKLALPKEDLDEFTKIAVERSEKGITY
;
A
#
# COMPACT_ATOMS: atom_id res chain seq x y z
N MET A 1 15.96 11.90 17.02
CA MET A 1 16.35 11.74 15.60
C MET A 1 15.17 12.18 14.75
N GLY A 2 15.38 13.04 13.76
CA GLY A 2 14.30 13.42 12.84
C GLY A 2 13.94 12.22 11.97
N THR A 3 12.66 11.85 11.91
CA THR A 3 12.14 10.74 11.10
C THR A 3 11.88 11.13 9.65
N ARG A 4 12.34 12.31 9.22
CA ARG A 4 12.16 12.85 7.87
C ARG A 4 13.52 13.11 7.22
N ALA A 5 13.75 12.47 6.08
CA ALA A 5 14.87 12.78 5.22
C ALA A 5 14.74 14.20 4.61
N PRO A 6 15.84 14.83 4.18
CA PRO A 6 15.79 16.08 3.42
C PRO A 6 14.90 15.96 2.18
N SER A 7 14.19 17.04 1.82
CA SER A 7 13.22 17.03 0.73
C SER A 7 13.84 16.77 -0.65
N ASP A 8 15.12 17.08 -0.83
CA ASP A 8 15.87 16.90 -2.08
C ASP A 8 16.63 15.56 -2.16
N GLN A 9 16.52 14.70 -1.13
CA GLN A 9 17.30 13.48 -1.02
C GLN A 9 17.04 12.50 -2.18
N GLN A 10 15.77 12.31 -2.58
CA GLN A 10 15.43 11.42 -3.69
C GLN A 10 15.94 11.96 -5.03
N THR A 11 15.84 13.27 -5.27
CA THR A 11 16.37 13.93 -6.48
C THR A 11 17.87 13.68 -6.63
N LYS A 12 18.64 13.91 -5.56
CA LYS A 12 20.09 13.66 -5.56
C LYS A 12 20.45 12.22 -5.89
N LEU A 13 19.69 11.25 -5.36
CA LEU A 13 19.91 9.83 -5.64
C LEU A 13 19.57 9.48 -7.11
N ILE A 14 18.51 10.09 -7.66
CA ILE A 14 18.13 9.93 -9.07
C ILE A 14 19.21 10.48 -9.99
N GLU A 15 19.72 11.68 -9.72
CA GLU A 15 20.80 12.31 -10.51
C GLU A 15 22.09 11.47 -10.47
N ALA A 16 22.45 10.96 -9.29
CA ALA A 16 23.61 10.08 -9.14
C ALA A 16 23.44 8.76 -9.92
N ALA A 17 22.25 8.15 -9.87
CA ALA A 17 21.93 6.94 -10.63
C ALA A 17 22.01 7.19 -12.14
N ALA A 18 21.51 8.33 -12.62
CA ALA A 18 21.62 8.73 -14.02
C ALA A 18 23.08 8.97 -14.44
N ALA A 19 23.88 9.66 -13.62
CA ALA A 19 25.31 9.87 -13.89
C ALA A 19 26.09 8.54 -13.98
N ALA A 20 25.70 7.56 -13.17
CA ALA A 20 26.25 6.20 -13.18
C ALA A 20 25.64 5.28 -14.26
N LYS A 21 24.70 5.79 -15.09
CA LYS A 21 23.99 5.03 -16.14
C LYS A 21 23.23 3.80 -15.63
N VAL A 22 22.66 3.89 -14.44
CA VAL A 22 21.80 2.84 -13.89
C VAL A 22 20.55 2.70 -14.78
N PRO A 23 20.21 1.48 -15.26
CA PRO A 23 19.13 1.32 -16.25
C PRO A 23 17.72 1.41 -15.66
N PHE A 24 17.54 1.00 -14.40
CA PHE A 24 16.25 1.00 -13.71
C PHE A 24 16.35 1.61 -12.31
N ILE A 25 15.36 2.42 -11.95
CA ILE A 25 15.22 3.02 -10.62
C ILE A 25 13.87 2.61 -10.04
N LEU A 26 13.84 2.16 -8.78
CA LEU A 26 12.62 2.00 -7.99
C LEU A 26 12.47 3.24 -7.10
N PRO A 27 11.68 4.26 -7.50
CA PRO A 27 11.42 5.43 -6.66
C PRO A 27 10.59 5.04 -5.42
N ASN A 28 10.52 5.93 -4.42
CA ASN A 28 9.78 5.68 -3.19
C ASN A 28 8.25 5.71 -3.42
N GLU A 29 7.68 4.57 -3.79
CA GLU A 29 6.26 4.43 -4.12
C GLU A 29 5.47 3.60 -3.07
N PHE A 30 5.94 2.39 -2.74
CA PHE A 30 5.46 1.42 -1.72
C PHE A 30 4.14 1.73 -0.99
N GLY A 31 3.05 1.86 -1.75
CA GLY A 31 1.76 2.29 -1.23
C GLY A 31 0.63 2.12 -2.25
N GLY A 32 -0.34 3.05 -2.24
CA GLY A 32 -1.50 3.05 -3.14
C GLY A 32 -1.16 3.23 -4.63
N ASP A 33 -2.17 3.08 -5.50
CA ASP A 33 -2.00 3.17 -6.96
C ASP A 33 -1.85 4.62 -7.44
N ASN A 34 -0.61 5.10 -7.52
CA ASN A 34 -0.27 6.43 -8.01
C ASN A 34 -0.35 6.57 -9.55
N ALA A 35 -0.80 5.52 -10.26
CA ALA A 35 -1.23 5.63 -11.65
C ALA A 35 -2.74 5.97 -11.77
N ASN A 36 -3.54 5.78 -10.72
CA ASN A 36 -4.93 6.24 -10.70
C ASN A 36 -4.98 7.74 -10.40
N VAL A 37 -5.33 8.54 -11.41
CA VAL A 37 -5.35 10.02 -11.32
C VAL A 37 -6.27 10.50 -10.21
N VAL A 38 -7.46 9.90 -10.06
CA VAL A 38 -8.43 10.29 -9.02
C VAL A 38 -7.86 10.02 -7.63
N SER A 39 -7.36 8.80 -7.40
CA SER A 39 -6.74 8.45 -6.10
C SER A 39 -5.47 9.26 -5.81
N ARG A 40 -4.76 9.72 -6.84
CA ARG A 40 -3.55 10.55 -6.71
C ARG A 40 -3.88 11.98 -6.37
N GLU A 41 -4.94 12.55 -6.92
CA GLU A 41 -5.36 13.94 -6.70
C GLU A 41 -6.07 14.11 -5.36
N ASP A 42 -6.83 13.11 -4.92
CA ASP A 42 -7.48 13.10 -3.60
C ASP A 42 -6.47 13.00 -2.44
N VAL A 43 -5.23 12.57 -2.72
CA VAL A 43 -4.19 12.35 -1.72
C VAL A 43 -2.93 13.14 -2.09
N PHE A 44 -2.73 14.31 -1.48
CA PHE A 44 -1.60 15.20 -1.81
C PHE A 44 -0.21 14.53 -1.73
N VAL A 45 -0.03 13.56 -0.83
CA VAL A 45 1.24 12.82 -0.66
C VAL A 45 1.56 11.98 -1.91
N ASN A 46 0.53 11.47 -2.58
CA ASN A 46 0.66 10.69 -3.81
C ASN A 46 1.00 11.59 -4.99
N ALA A 47 0.38 12.76 -5.08
CA ALA A 47 0.71 13.77 -6.09
C ALA A 47 2.19 14.17 -6.01
N ALA A 48 2.71 14.39 -4.79
CA ALA A 48 4.11 14.75 -4.56
C ALA A 48 5.13 13.71 -5.02
N LYS A 49 4.75 12.43 -5.24
CA LYS A 49 5.66 11.40 -5.74
C LYS A 49 5.87 11.46 -7.25
N THR A 50 4.92 12.03 -8.00
CA THR A 50 4.97 12.11 -9.48
C THR A 50 6.21 12.85 -9.96
N GLN A 51 6.62 13.91 -9.25
CA GLN A 51 7.78 14.72 -9.61
C GLN A 51 9.07 13.88 -9.76
N TYR A 52 9.22 12.79 -9.00
CA TYR A 52 10.40 11.94 -9.08
C TYR A 52 10.39 11.07 -10.33
N ARG A 53 9.22 10.56 -10.74
CA ARG A 53 9.06 9.82 -11.99
C ARG A 53 9.29 10.72 -13.19
N ASP A 54 8.71 11.91 -13.19
CA ASP A 54 8.91 12.91 -14.23
C ASP A 54 10.39 13.32 -14.32
N HIS A 55 11.08 13.44 -13.19
CA HIS A 55 12.50 13.76 -13.16
C HIS A 55 13.37 12.63 -13.74
N ILE A 56 13.08 11.37 -13.41
CA ILE A 56 13.76 10.20 -13.99
C ILE A 56 13.58 10.18 -15.51
N GLU A 57 12.35 10.37 -15.99
CA GLU A 57 12.05 10.40 -17.43
C GLU A 57 12.74 11.58 -18.14
N LYS A 58 12.74 12.77 -17.53
CA LYS A 58 13.38 13.98 -18.08
C LYS A 58 14.89 13.80 -18.27
N LEU A 59 15.56 13.09 -17.36
CA LEU A 59 16.99 12.80 -17.51
C LEU A 59 17.28 11.85 -18.68
N GLY A 60 16.31 11.02 -19.07
CA GLY A 60 16.38 10.16 -20.26
C GLY A 60 17.39 9.01 -20.18
N VAL A 61 17.99 8.77 -19.01
CA VAL A 61 19.01 7.72 -18.81
C VAL A 61 18.41 6.44 -18.24
N SER A 62 17.56 6.56 -17.22
CA SER A 62 16.98 5.43 -16.51
C SER A 62 15.50 5.27 -16.83
N SER A 63 15.00 4.05 -16.68
CA SER A 63 13.57 3.76 -16.60
C SER A 63 13.16 3.67 -15.13
N TRP A 64 11.92 4.00 -14.78
CA TRP A 64 11.43 3.78 -13.42
C TRP A 64 10.49 2.57 -13.33
N ILE A 65 10.46 1.91 -12.17
CA ILE A 65 9.43 0.91 -11.82
C ILE A 65 8.83 1.28 -10.47
N GLY A 66 7.56 1.66 -10.46
CA GLY A 66 6.85 2.00 -9.22
C GLY A 66 6.36 0.73 -8.54
N ILE A 67 6.52 0.62 -7.23
CA ILE A 67 6.04 -0.55 -6.48
C ILE A 67 4.73 -0.19 -5.78
N CYS A 68 3.61 -0.72 -6.26
CA CYS A 68 2.30 -0.55 -5.65
C CYS A 68 1.99 -1.76 -4.77
N THR A 69 1.77 -1.52 -3.47
CA THR A 69 1.59 -2.57 -2.45
C THR A 69 0.28 -2.46 -1.70
N GLY A 70 -0.49 -1.40 -1.94
CA GLY A 70 -1.54 -0.98 -1.02
C GLY A 70 -0.96 -0.68 0.37
N PHE A 71 -1.77 -0.84 1.41
CA PHE A 71 -1.31 -0.72 2.79
C PHE A 71 -0.59 -1.98 3.28
N TRP A 72 0.29 -1.84 4.27
CA TRP A 72 1.01 -2.96 4.87
C TRP A 72 0.17 -3.62 5.97
N TYR A 73 -0.33 -4.83 5.72
CA TYR A 73 -1.43 -5.44 6.45
C TYR A 73 -1.23 -5.47 7.97
N GLU A 74 -0.18 -6.14 8.44
CA GLU A 74 0.08 -6.33 9.87
C GLU A 74 0.45 -5.03 10.59
N PHE A 75 1.05 -4.08 9.87
CA PHE A 75 1.35 -2.74 10.40
C PHE A 75 0.06 -1.94 10.58
N SER A 76 -0.76 -1.89 9.53
CA SER A 76 -1.99 -1.13 9.47
C SER A 76 -3.05 -1.65 10.43
N LEU A 77 -3.20 -2.98 10.52
CA LEU A 77 -4.15 -3.61 11.44
C LEU A 77 -3.71 -3.46 12.89
N GLY A 78 -2.41 -3.63 13.18
CA GLY A 78 -1.89 -3.48 14.56
C GLY A 78 -2.03 -2.06 15.11
N LEU A 79 -2.01 -1.04 14.24
CA LEU A 79 -2.26 0.37 14.58
C LEU A 79 -3.75 0.75 14.58
N GLY A 80 -4.64 -0.16 14.17
CA GLY A 80 -6.08 0.09 14.08
C GLY A 80 -6.51 1.01 12.93
N ASN A 81 -5.65 1.22 11.92
CA ASN A 81 -5.94 2.12 10.81
C ASN A 81 -7.06 1.62 9.88
N TYR A 82 -7.42 0.33 9.99
CA TYR A 82 -8.61 -0.24 9.34
C TYR A 82 -9.89 -0.05 10.16
N GLY A 83 -9.88 0.79 11.19
CA GLY A 83 -11.02 0.99 12.09
C GLY A 83 -11.22 -0.14 13.10
N ILE A 84 -10.28 -1.08 13.22
CA ILE A 84 -10.31 -2.20 14.16
C ILE A 84 -9.29 -1.93 15.27
N ASP A 85 -9.76 -1.49 16.42
CA ASP A 85 -8.94 -1.29 17.61
C ASP A 85 -8.90 -2.59 18.42
N ILE A 86 -7.83 -3.37 18.22
CA ILE A 86 -7.64 -4.67 18.86
C ILE A 86 -7.52 -4.53 20.38
N LYS A 87 -6.77 -3.52 20.84
CA LYS A 87 -6.50 -3.30 22.27
C LYS A 87 -7.77 -3.00 23.05
N ASN A 88 -8.65 -2.17 22.49
CA ASN A 88 -9.91 -1.79 23.12
C ASN A 88 -11.10 -2.64 22.68
N ARG A 89 -10.87 -3.67 21.84
CA ARG A 89 -11.90 -4.53 21.24
C ARG A 89 -13.06 -3.71 20.68
N SER A 90 -12.75 -2.75 19.84
CA SER A 90 -13.76 -1.94 19.18
C SER A 90 -13.53 -1.88 17.69
N VAL A 91 -14.61 -1.79 16.93
CA VAL A 91 -14.56 -1.65 15.48
C VAL A 91 -15.52 -0.56 15.03
N THR A 92 -15.03 0.30 14.14
CA THR A 92 -15.85 1.21 13.35
C THR A 92 -15.83 0.76 11.90
N PHE A 93 -16.88 0.07 11.48
CA PHE A 93 -17.06 -0.26 10.07
C PHE A 93 -17.29 1.01 9.26
N PHE A 94 -16.64 1.06 8.11
CA PHE A 94 -16.81 2.06 7.06
C PHE A 94 -18.01 1.62 6.22
N ASP A 95 -19.08 2.41 6.27
CA ASP A 95 -20.39 2.00 5.80
C ASP A 95 -20.82 0.65 6.42
N ASP A 96 -20.95 -0.38 5.59
CA ASP A 96 -21.30 -1.74 5.97
C ASP A 96 -20.06 -2.64 6.18
N GLY A 97 -18.85 -2.12 6.01
CA GLY A 97 -17.60 -2.87 6.17
C GLY A 97 -17.30 -3.89 5.06
N ASN A 98 -18.05 -3.88 3.95
CA ASN A 98 -17.91 -4.87 2.88
C ASN A 98 -16.98 -4.46 1.74
N THR A 99 -16.60 -3.18 1.63
CA THR A 99 -15.67 -2.73 0.59
C THR A 99 -14.31 -3.41 0.76
N ARG A 100 -13.86 -4.10 -0.29
CA ARG A 100 -12.57 -4.79 -0.30
C ARG A 100 -11.46 -3.87 -0.79
N ILE A 101 -10.30 -3.99 -0.17
CA ILE A 101 -9.06 -3.34 -0.60
C ILE A 101 -7.97 -4.39 -0.80
N THR A 102 -6.95 -4.05 -1.58
CA THR A 102 -5.73 -4.86 -1.67
C THR A 102 -4.69 -4.36 -0.67
N THR A 103 -4.10 -5.28 0.08
CA THR A 103 -3.08 -5.03 1.08
C THR A 103 -1.96 -6.07 0.96
N SER A 104 -0.77 -5.72 1.41
CA SER A 104 0.41 -6.59 1.34
C SER A 104 1.05 -6.75 2.70
N THR A 105 1.65 -7.91 2.97
CA THR A 105 2.49 -8.12 4.14
C THR A 105 3.91 -7.61 3.88
N PHE A 106 4.70 -7.32 4.92
CA PHE A 106 6.10 -6.95 4.73
C PHE A 106 6.90 -8.03 3.98
N PRO A 107 6.79 -9.33 4.30
CA PRO A 107 7.47 -10.38 3.54
C PRO A 107 7.06 -10.44 2.08
N GLN A 108 5.78 -10.26 1.75
CA GLN A 108 5.33 -10.29 0.36
C GLN A 108 5.87 -9.13 -0.46
N VAL A 109 5.93 -7.93 0.12
CA VAL A 109 6.58 -6.78 -0.53
C VAL A 109 8.06 -7.09 -0.79
N GLY A 110 8.78 -7.61 0.20
CA GLY A 110 10.18 -8.00 0.04
C GLY A 110 10.41 -9.06 -1.03
N ARG A 111 9.61 -10.15 -1.01
CA ARG A 111 9.66 -11.22 -2.02
C ARG A 111 9.35 -10.69 -3.42
N GLY A 112 8.32 -9.85 -3.55
CA GLY A 112 7.94 -9.27 -4.83
C GLY A 112 9.02 -8.38 -5.43
N VAL A 113 9.66 -7.51 -4.64
CA VAL A 113 10.80 -6.71 -5.10
C VAL A 113 11.97 -7.59 -5.50
N ALA A 114 12.32 -8.59 -4.67
CA ALA A 114 13.42 -9.50 -4.97
C ALA A 114 13.19 -10.28 -6.28
N GLN A 115 11.99 -10.82 -6.49
CA GLN A 115 11.64 -11.55 -7.71
C GLN A 115 11.62 -10.63 -8.94
N LEU A 116 11.02 -9.44 -8.81
CA LEU A 116 11.01 -8.44 -9.87
C LEU A 116 12.43 -8.10 -10.33
N LEU A 117 13.35 -7.83 -9.40
CA LEU A 117 14.74 -7.49 -9.71
C LEU A 117 15.58 -8.70 -10.17
N SER A 118 15.08 -9.93 -9.98
CA SER A 118 15.70 -11.16 -10.48
C SER A 118 15.26 -11.51 -11.90
N LEU A 119 14.24 -10.82 -12.45
CA LEU A 119 13.87 -10.99 -13.84
C LEU A 119 15.02 -10.54 -14.75
N LYS A 120 15.11 -11.17 -15.92
CA LYS A 120 16.02 -10.68 -16.96
C LYS A 120 15.60 -9.30 -17.44
N VAL A 121 16.57 -8.55 -17.96
CA VAL A 121 16.33 -7.17 -18.40
C VAL A 121 15.40 -7.12 -19.61
N SER A 122 15.65 -7.96 -20.61
CA SER A 122 14.92 -8.01 -21.89
C SER A 122 14.64 -9.45 -22.31
N PRO A 123 13.64 -9.68 -23.18
CA PRO A 123 13.45 -10.97 -23.81
C PRO A 123 14.69 -11.44 -24.57
N ASP A 124 14.93 -12.75 -24.61
CA ASP A 124 16.07 -13.34 -25.34
C ASP A 124 15.86 -13.28 -26.86
N ASN A 125 14.60 -13.27 -27.30
CA ASN A 125 14.18 -13.12 -28.69
C ASN A 125 12.70 -12.69 -28.75
N GLU A 126 12.16 -12.47 -29.95
CA GLU A 126 10.77 -12.00 -30.15
C GLU A 126 9.70 -13.03 -29.73
N GLN A 127 10.04 -14.31 -29.60
CA GLN A 127 9.11 -15.37 -29.21
C GLN A 127 9.10 -15.62 -27.69
N ASP A 128 10.04 -15.04 -26.96
CA ASP A 128 10.17 -15.22 -25.52
C ASP A 128 9.18 -14.33 -24.76
N THR A 129 8.21 -14.98 -24.13
CA THR A 129 7.11 -14.35 -23.39
C THR A 129 7.34 -14.33 -21.89
N THR A 130 8.53 -14.73 -21.42
CA THR A 130 8.83 -14.73 -19.99
C THR A 130 8.89 -13.30 -19.43
N PRO A 131 8.46 -13.08 -18.17
CA PRO A 131 8.50 -11.74 -17.58
C PRO A 131 9.93 -11.17 -17.53
N CYS A 132 10.06 -9.92 -17.96
CA CYS A 132 11.32 -9.16 -18.00
C CYS A 132 11.14 -7.80 -17.33
N LEU A 133 12.22 -7.22 -16.80
CA LEU A 133 12.20 -5.85 -16.23
C LEU A 133 11.73 -4.80 -17.24
N SER A 134 12.10 -4.94 -18.52
CA SER A 134 11.65 -4.06 -19.60
C SER A 134 10.12 -4.04 -19.78
N ASN A 135 9.39 -5.09 -19.38
CA ASN A 135 7.92 -5.06 -19.40
C ASN A 135 7.34 -4.04 -18.41
N TYR A 136 8.11 -3.69 -17.37
CA TYR A 136 7.77 -2.75 -16.31
C TYR A 136 8.36 -1.35 -16.49
N LYS A 137 9.06 -1.09 -17.61
CA LYS A 137 9.62 0.24 -17.91
C LYS A 137 8.56 1.33 -17.83
N ASN A 138 8.79 2.29 -16.92
CA ASN A 138 7.93 3.44 -16.63
C ASN A 138 6.49 3.02 -16.28
N LYS A 139 6.37 1.93 -15.52
CA LYS A 139 5.10 1.36 -15.07
C LYS A 139 5.17 0.95 -13.60
N PHE A 140 4.01 0.67 -13.04
CA PHE A 140 3.92 0.06 -11.73
C PHE A 140 3.97 -1.46 -11.83
N ALA A 141 4.62 -2.08 -10.84
CA ALA A 141 4.43 -3.47 -10.47
C ALA A 141 3.45 -3.51 -9.29
N TYR A 142 2.42 -4.34 -9.40
CA TYR A 142 1.34 -4.46 -8.41
C TYR A 142 1.54 -5.73 -7.58
N ILE A 143 1.99 -5.56 -6.34
CA ILE A 143 2.23 -6.65 -5.39
C ILE A 143 1.11 -6.61 -4.36
N GLY A 144 0.51 -7.77 -4.07
CA GLY A 144 -0.58 -7.90 -3.11
C GLY A 144 -0.53 -9.25 -2.39
N SER A 145 -0.93 -9.24 -1.11
CA SER A 145 -1.11 -10.45 -0.29
C SER A 145 -2.57 -10.84 -0.23
N PHE A 146 -3.43 -9.87 0.09
CA PHE A 146 -4.85 -10.10 0.39
C PHE A 146 -5.72 -9.07 -0.30
N THR A 147 -6.90 -9.49 -0.77
CA THR A 147 -7.98 -8.61 -1.19
C THR A 147 -9.16 -8.82 -0.26
N VAL A 148 -9.25 -8.02 0.79
CA VAL A 148 -10.13 -8.25 1.95
C VAL A 148 -10.86 -6.98 2.39
N ASN A 149 -11.98 -7.14 3.09
CA ASN A 149 -12.74 -6.07 3.72
C ASN A 149 -12.62 -6.07 5.25
N GLN A 150 -13.18 -5.07 5.94
CA GLN A 150 -13.07 -4.95 7.39
C GLN A 150 -13.70 -6.12 8.16
N ARG A 151 -14.76 -6.73 7.62
CA ARG A 151 -15.40 -7.89 8.26
C ARG A 151 -14.50 -9.11 8.23
N GLU A 152 -13.93 -9.42 7.07
CA GLU A 152 -12.97 -10.52 6.90
C GLU A 152 -11.74 -10.33 7.80
N MET A 153 -11.28 -9.08 7.96
CA MET A 153 -10.21 -8.74 8.90
C MET A 153 -10.62 -8.98 10.36
N LEU A 154 -11.80 -8.49 10.77
CA LEU A 154 -12.30 -8.69 12.14
C LEU A 154 -12.52 -10.17 12.46
N ASP A 155 -13.07 -10.94 11.51
CA ASP A 155 -13.26 -12.38 11.65
C ASP A 155 -11.93 -13.10 11.91
N SER A 156 -10.87 -12.70 11.19
CA SER A 156 -9.52 -13.22 11.44
C SER A 156 -8.99 -12.82 12.81
N VAL A 157 -9.18 -11.57 13.23
CA VAL A 157 -8.78 -11.11 14.56
C VAL A 157 -9.49 -11.92 15.64
N MET A 158 -10.80 -12.15 15.49
CA MET A 158 -11.59 -12.97 16.42
C MET A 158 -11.08 -14.41 16.49
N ARG A 159 -10.79 -15.05 15.35
CA ARG A 159 -10.20 -16.41 15.31
C ARG A 159 -8.87 -16.47 16.05
N VAL A 160 -7.96 -15.55 15.76
CA VAL A 160 -6.60 -15.54 16.32
C VAL A 160 -6.58 -15.18 17.80
N THR A 161 -7.50 -14.34 18.26
CA THR A 161 -7.62 -13.93 19.67
C THR A 161 -8.57 -14.82 20.48
N ASN A 162 -9.22 -15.80 19.84
CA ASN A 162 -10.27 -16.62 20.44
C ASN A 162 -11.37 -15.78 21.11
N THR A 163 -11.81 -14.72 20.41
CA THR A 163 -12.93 -13.86 20.80
C THR A 163 -14.12 -14.04 19.86
N THR A 164 -15.26 -13.49 20.22
CA THR A 164 -16.51 -13.52 19.45
C THR A 164 -17.05 -12.10 19.27
N GLU A 165 -18.04 -11.93 18.40
CA GLU A 165 -18.65 -10.62 18.15
C GLU A 165 -19.15 -9.92 19.43
N GLN A 166 -19.61 -10.70 20.42
CA GLN A 166 -20.10 -10.20 21.71
C GLN A 166 -18.99 -9.56 22.58
N ASP A 167 -17.73 -9.88 22.32
CA ASP A 167 -16.58 -9.30 23.00
C ASP A 167 -16.17 -7.93 22.44
N TRP A 168 -16.82 -7.48 21.37
CA TRP A 168 -16.45 -6.28 20.62
C TRP A 168 -17.50 -5.19 20.68
N LYS A 169 -17.05 -3.94 20.84
CA LYS A 169 -17.88 -2.76 20.61
C LYS A 169 -17.94 -2.48 19.10
N ILE A 170 -19.07 -2.79 18.48
CA ILE A 170 -19.27 -2.63 17.04
C ILE A 170 -20.09 -1.38 16.75
N GLN A 171 -19.62 -0.57 15.82
CA GLN A 171 -20.38 0.53 15.25
C GLN A 171 -20.07 0.68 13.76
N SER A 172 -20.93 1.39 13.04
CA SER A 172 -20.75 1.76 11.64
C SER A 172 -20.81 3.28 11.50
N ARG A 173 -20.02 3.83 10.58
CA ARG A 173 -20.09 5.25 10.18
C ARG A 173 -20.02 5.37 8.66
N PRO A 174 -20.73 6.33 8.05
CA PRO A 174 -20.54 6.64 6.63
C PRO A 174 -19.08 6.98 6.35
N ILE A 175 -18.49 6.34 5.34
CA ILE A 175 -17.07 6.53 5.03
C ILE A 175 -16.78 7.94 4.51
N GLN A 176 -17.76 8.54 3.83
CA GLN A 176 -17.66 9.90 3.33
C GLN A 176 -17.51 10.90 4.48
N ASP A 177 -18.30 10.75 5.56
CA ASP A 177 -18.20 11.63 6.73
C ASP A 177 -16.82 11.53 7.39
N ILE A 178 -16.28 10.32 7.54
CA ILE A 178 -14.95 10.08 8.09
C ILE A 178 -13.88 10.79 7.25
N TYR A 179 -13.96 10.63 5.92
CA TYR A 179 -13.03 11.25 4.99
C TYR A 179 -13.12 12.78 5.01
N ASP A 180 -14.32 13.34 4.98
CA ASP A 180 -14.54 14.79 4.95
C ASP A 180 -14.08 15.46 6.25
N GLU A 181 -14.41 14.87 7.41
CA GLU A 181 -13.95 15.33 8.72
C GLU A 181 -12.41 15.33 8.81
N ALA A 182 -11.78 14.25 8.36
CA ALA A 182 -10.32 14.14 8.38
C ALA A 182 -9.66 15.11 7.38
N SER A 183 -10.25 15.27 6.19
CA SER A 183 -9.77 16.20 5.17
C SER A 183 -9.84 17.65 5.63
N GLN A 184 -10.91 18.04 6.32
CA GLN A 184 -11.04 19.38 6.91
C GLN A 184 -9.99 19.65 7.99
N LYS A 185 -9.67 18.67 8.83
CA LYS A 185 -8.58 18.79 9.84
C LYS A 185 -7.23 18.97 9.16
N LEU A 186 -6.95 18.15 8.14
CA LEU A 186 -5.71 18.21 7.38
C LEU A 186 -5.53 19.56 6.67
N GLN A 187 -6.59 20.11 6.06
CA GLN A 187 -6.59 21.44 5.44
C GLN A 187 -6.30 22.56 6.45
N LYS A 188 -6.67 22.38 7.72
CA LYS A 188 -6.36 23.31 8.82
C LYS A 188 -4.96 23.09 9.42
N GLY A 189 -4.14 22.22 8.83
CA GLY A 189 -2.76 21.97 9.24
C GLY A 189 -2.60 20.86 10.29
N ASP A 190 -3.67 20.15 10.64
CA ASP A 190 -3.58 18.98 11.52
C ASP A 190 -3.16 17.74 10.71
N TYR A 191 -1.84 17.57 10.57
CA TYR A 191 -1.25 16.45 9.85
C TYR A 191 -1.48 15.08 10.51
N SER A 192 -1.99 15.01 11.75
CA SER A 192 -2.37 13.74 12.36
C SER A 192 -3.54 13.08 11.62
N ALA A 193 -4.40 13.87 10.95
CA ALA A 193 -5.54 13.39 10.19
C ALA A 193 -5.17 12.73 8.85
N LEU A 194 -3.92 12.86 8.38
CA LEU A 194 -3.47 12.31 7.10
C LEU A 194 -3.71 10.80 7.01
N VAL A 195 -3.42 10.06 8.08
CA VAL A 195 -3.65 8.60 8.11
C VAL A 195 -5.13 8.31 7.89
N THR A 196 -6.04 8.98 8.60
CA THR A 196 -7.48 8.78 8.41
C THR A 196 -7.92 9.08 6.98
N VAL A 197 -7.42 10.16 6.35
CA VAL A 197 -7.70 10.50 4.94
C VAL A 197 -7.26 9.37 4.02
N LEU A 198 -6.02 8.87 4.16
CA LEU A 198 -5.47 7.81 3.31
C LEU A 198 -6.30 6.52 3.36
N TYR A 199 -6.57 6.06 4.58
CA TYR A 199 -7.26 4.79 4.78
C TYR A 199 -8.72 4.89 4.37
N SER A 200 -9.44 5.92 4.83
CA SER A 200 -10.86 6.08 4.49
C SER A 200 -11.08 6.16 2.98
N ARG A 201 -10.25 6.93 2.25
CA ARG A 201 -10.36 7.07 0.80
C ARG A 201 -10.24 5.75 0.05
N SER A 202 -9.41 4.83 0.57
CA SER A 202 -9.18 3.53 -0.06
C SER A 202 -10.39 2.60 0.05
N PHE A 203 -11.30 2.83 1.00
CA PHE A 203 -12.54 2.06 1.19
C PHE A 203 -13.76 2.66 0.47
N PHE A 204 -13.57 3.64 -0.41
CA PHE A 204 -14.66 4.16 -1.23
C PHE A 204 -15.14 3.11 -2.24
N LYS A 205 -16.43 3.20 -2.60
CA LYS A 205 -17.11 2.25 -3.51
C LYS A 205 -16.62 2.31 -4.96
N ASP A 206 -15.76 3.28 -5.29
CA ASP A 206 -15.11 3.39 -6.59
C ASP A 206 -13.95 2.40 -6.77
N ASN A 207 -13.67 1.56 -5.76
CA ASN A 207 -12.64 0.53 -5.78
C ASN A 207 -11.21 1.06 -5.92
N ALA A 208 -10.95 2.33 -5.55
CA ALA A 208 -9.60 2.92 -5.63
C ALA A 208 -8.55 2.12 -4.83
N GLY A 209 -8.93 1.55 -3.69
CA GLY A 209 -8.07 0.69 -2.88
C GLY A 209 -7.97 -0.77 -3.35
N ASN A 210 -8.74 -1.20 -4.36
CA ASN A 210 -8.78 -2.58 -4.83
C ASN A 210 -7.97 -2.75 -6.12
N THR A 211 -6.64 -2.75 -6.00
CA THR A 211 -5.73 -2.90 -7.14
C THR A 211 -5.85 -4.26 -7.82
N ALA A 212 -6.16 -5.32 -7.07
CA ALA A 212 -6.44 -6.63 -7.66
C ALA A 212 -7.59 -6.58 -8.67
N LEU A 213 -8.66 -5.83 -8.38
CA LEU A 213 -9.79 -5.64 -9.30
C LEU A 213 -9.47 -4.66 -10.43
N THR A 214 -8.84 -3.53 -10.12
CA THR A 214 -8.69 -2.39 -11.05
C THR A 214 -7.48 -2.48 -11.97
N ARG A 215 -6.46 -3.27 -11.60
CA ARG A 215 -5.19 -3.41 -12.31
C ARG A 215 -4.78 -4.86 -12.55
N GLY A 216 -5.22 -5.77 -11.69
CA GLY A 216 -4.64 -7.09 -11.54
C GLY A 216 -3.36 -7.05 -10.69
N LEU A 217 -2.92 -8.22 -10.23
CA LEU A 217 -1.68 -8.36 -9.46
C LEU A 217 -0.61 -9.06 -10.30
N ASP A 218 0.65 -8.70 -10.06
CA ASP A 218 1.82 -9.35 -10.65
C ASP A 218 2.26 -10.59 -9.85
N SER A 219 1.57 -10.94 -8.77
CA SER A 219 1.92 -12.06 -7.89
C SER A 219 2.16 -13.37 -8.63
N ASP A 220 1.30 -13.73 -9.59
CA ASP A 220 1.46 -14.96 -10.38
C ASP A 220 2.66 -14.88 -11.34
N LYS A 221 2.86 -13.72 -11.99
CA LYS A 221 4.00 -13.49 -12.89
C LYS A 221 5.35 -13.54 -12.17
N LEU A 222 5.35 -13.12 -10.90
CA LEU A 222 6.51 -13.11 -10.02
C LEU A 222 6.60 -14.39 -9.17
N ALA A 223 5.74 -15.39 -9.41
CA ALA A 223 5.67 -16.65 -8.67
C ALA A 223 5.65 -16.47 -7.14
N LEU A 224 4.93 -15.45 -6.67
CA LEU A 224 4.82 -15.17 -5.24
C LEU A 224 3.90 -16.18 -4.56
N PRO A 225 4.26 -16.66 -3.36
CA PRO A 225 3.42 -17.59 -2.64
C PRO A 225 2.14 -16.91 -2.16
N LYS A 226 1.09 -17.71 -1.99
CA LYS A 226 -0.09 -17.32 -1.24
C LYS A 226 0.24 -17.32 0.25
N GLU A 227 -0.28 -16.34 0.96
CA GLU A 227 -0.10 -16.20 2.40
C GLU A 227 -1.38 -16.58 3.13
N ASP A 228 -1.23 -16.91 4.41
CA ASP A 228 -2.34 -17.15 5.31
C ASP A 228 -2.73 -15.85 6.04
N LEU A 229 -4.01 -15.50 6.02
CA LEU A 229 -4.47 -14.26 6.65
C LEU A 229 -4.28 -14.29 8.17
N ASP A 230 -4.63 -15.41 8.80
CA ASP A 230 -4.62 -15.56 10.26
C ASP A 230 -3.18 -15.50 10.82
N GLU A 231 -2.19 -16.02 10.08
CA GLU A 231 -0.76 -15.88 10.40
C GLU A 231 -0.35 -14.41 10.55
N PHE A 232 -0.70 -13.57 9.57
CA PHE A 232 -0.32 -12.15 9.60
C PHE A 232 -1.22 -11.31 10.50
N THR A 233 -2.46 -11.72 10.73
CA THR A 233 -3.32 -11.14 11.76
C THR A 233 -2.75 -11.36 13.15
N LYS A 234 -2.16 -12.53 13.43
CA LYS A 234 -1.45 -12.78 14.69
C LYS A 234 -0.28 -11.82 14.90
N ILE A 235 0.50 -11.56 13.84
CA ILE A 235 1.57 -10.55 13.90
C ILE A 235 0.99 -9.16 14.22
N ALA A 236 -0.15 -8.79 13.60
CA ALA A 236 -0.82 -7.53 13.88
C ALA A 236 -1.27 -7.40 15.36
N VAL A 237 -1.87 -8.46 15.91
CA VAL A 237 -2.28 -8.54 17.32
C VAL A 237 -1.07 -8.35 18.24
N GLU A 238 0.01 -9.10 18.02
CA GLU A 238 1.23 -8.97 18.82
C GLU A 238 1.83 -7.55 18.76
N ARG A 239 1.77 -6.90 17.60
CA ARG A 239 2.22 -5.51 17.44
C ARG A 239 1.35 -4.53 18.23
N SER A 240 0.03 -4.73 18.22
CA SER A 240 -0.93 -3.93 18.97
C SER A 240 -0.69 -4.05 20.48
N GLU A 241 -0.50 -5.27 20.99
CA GLU A 241 -0.25 -5.56 22.40
C GLU A 241 1.08 -4.97 22.89
N LYS A 242 2.13 -5.00 22.05
CA LYS A 242 3.43 -4.39 22.35
C LYS A 242 3.40 -2.85 22.33
N GLY A 243 2.30 -2.23 21.88
CA GLY A 243 2.15 -0.78 21.82
C GLY A 243 3.16 -0.12 20.88
N ILE A 244 3.53 -0.78 19.79
CA ILE A 244 4.51 -0.24 18.83
C ILE A 244 3.90 1.00 18.16
N THR A 245 4.40 2.18 18.50
CA THR A 245 4.06 3.46 17.85
C THR A 245 5.05 3.79 16.74
N TYR A 246 4.61 4.49 15.70
CA TYR A 246 5.44 4.98 14.59
C TYR A 246 5.32 6.49 14.42
#